data_AF-A0A3C1DHT4-F1
#
_entry.id   AF-A0A3C1DHT4-F1
#
_cell.length_a   1.000
_cell.length_b   1.000
_cell.length_c   1.000
_cell.angle_alpha   90.00
_cell.angle_beta   90.00
_cell.angle_gamma   90.00
#
_symmetry.space_group_name_H-M   'P 1'
#
loop_
_entity.id
_entity.type
_entity.pdbx_description
1 polymer ?
#
loop_
_entity_poly.entity_id
_entity_poly.type
_entity_poly.pdbx_seq_one_letter_code
_entity_poly.pdbx_strand_id
1 'polypeptide(L)'
;MDEQKIPRKYLPGILAQIQQESDGNPKLVNTYDSNAAAGDPSKGLLQVIGDTYQTHAKPGFKNLKFQTVPYTNIWAALHYVKKSYGMDKFASWNAGSNSAY
;
A
#
# COMPACT_ATOMS: atom_id res chain seq x y z
N MET A 1 -0.64 5.72 10.55
CA MET A 1 -2.08 5.71 10.94
C MET A 1 -2.50 7.05 11.49
N ASP A 2 -1.94 7.48 12.62
CA ASP A 2 -2.32 8.75 13.26
C ASP A 2 -2.03 9.97 12.37
N GLU A 3 -0.87 9.99 11.69
CA GLU A 3 -0.52 11.05 10.72
C GLU A 3 -1.56 11.21 9.60
N GLN A 4 -2.17 10.11 9.19
CA GLN A 4 -3.20 10.09 8.14
C GLN A 4 -4.61 10.08 8.73
N LYS A 5 -4.76 10.24 10.05
CA LYS A 5 -6.04 10.14 10.78
C LYS A 5 -6.81 8.84 10.48
N ILE A 6 -6.10 7.74 10.24
CA ILE A 6 -6.67 6.39 10.09
C ILE A 6 -6.79 5.80 11.50
N PRO A 7 -8.01 5.51 11.99
CA PRO A 7 -8.21 4.97 13.33
C PRO A 7 -7.48 3.64 13.56
N ARG A 8 -6.87 3.49 14.74
CA ARG A 8 -6.16 2.25 15.15
C ARG A 8 -7.00 0.98 15.07
N LYS A 9 -8.32 1.07 15.16
CA LYS A 9 -9.23 -0.08 15.02
C LYS A 9 -9.08 -0.83 13.69
N TYR A 10 -8.52 -0.20 12.67
CA TYR A 10 -8.26 -0.81 11.35
C TYR A 10 -6.89 -1.47 11.21
N LEU A 11 -6.07 -1.46 12.28
CA LEU A 11 -4.75 -2.11 12.27
C LEU A 11 -4.82 -3.62 11.93
N PRO A 12 -5.76 -4.42 12.47
CA PRO A 12 -5.86 -5.83 12.11
C PRO A 12 -6.07 -6.03 10.60
N GLY A 13 -6.99 -5.29 9.98
CA GLY A 13 -7.23 -5.36 8.54
C GLY A 13 -6.03 -4.94 7.69
N ILE A 14 -5.31 -3.89 8.11
CA ILE A 14 -4.10 -3.44 7.40
C ILE A 14 -2.97 -4.47 7.51
N LEU A 15 -2.80 -5.10 8.67
CA LEU A 15 -1.82 -6.18 8.85
C LEU A 15 -2.17 -7.41 8.00
N ALA A 16 -3.46 -7.77 7.94
CA ALA A 16 -3.93 -8.83 7.05
C ALA A 16 -3.64 -8.52 5.58
N GLN A 17 -3.81 -7.26 5.16
CA GLN A 17 -3.45 -6.86 3.80
C GLN A 17 -1.95 -6.96 3.53
N ILE A 18 -1.09 -6.52 4.46
CA ILE A 18 0.36 -6.70 4.31
C ILE A 18 0.73 -8.18 4.18
N GLN A 19 0.09 -9.03 4.97
CA GLN A 19 0.29 -10.47 4.91
C GLN A 19 -0.12 -11.05 3.56
N GLN A 20 -1.26 -10.63 3.01
CA GLN A 20 -1.74 -11.07 1.70
C GLN A 20 -0.87 -10.55 0.55
N GLU A 21 -0.52 -9.27 0.56
CA GLU A 21 0.18 -8.62 -0.54
C GLU A 21 1.65 -9.03 -0.62
N SER A 22 2.30 -9.25 0.53
CA SER A 22 3.74 -9.46 0.53
C SER A 22 4.28 -10.52 1.47
N ASP A 23 3.44 -11.26 2.19
CA ASP A 23 3.89 -12.15 3.27
C ASP A 23 4.79 -11.42 4.28
N GLY A 24 4.53 -10.11 4.49
CA GLY A 24 5.37 -9.24 5.32
C GLY A 24 6.76 -8.88 4.77
N ASN A 25 7.10 -9.24 3.53
CA ASN A 25 8.39 -8.91 2.91
C ASN A 25 8.39 -7.50 2.28
N PRO A 26 9.13 -6.52 2.84
CA PRO A 26 9.16 -5.15 2.33
C PRO A 26 9.93 -4.97 1.02
N LYS A 27 10.65 -6.01 0.57
CA LYS A 27 11.43 -6.00 -0.67
C LYS A 27 10.76 -6.82 -1.78
N LEU A 28 9.55 -7.33 -1.57
CA LEU A 28 8.84 -8.09 -2.58
C LEU A 28 8.58 -7.21 -3.83
N VAL A 29 8.84 -7.77 -5.00
CA VAL A 29 8.58 -7.15 -6.31
C VAL A 29 7.77 -8.15 -7.12
N ASN A 30 6.58 -7.77 -7.56
CA ASN A 30 5.80 -8.60 -8.47
C ASN A 30 6.24 -8.34 -9.92
N THR A 31 6.70 -9.38 -10.61
CA THR A 31 7.19 -9.27 -12.00
C THR A 31 6.30 -9.97 -13.03
N TYR A 32 5.11 -10.43 -12.62
CA TYR A 32 4.29 -11.32 -13.44
C TYR A 32 3.00 -10.67 -13.97
N ASP A 33 2.59 -9.52 -13.44
CA ASP A 33 1.33 -8.87 -13.81
C ASP A 33 1.46 -7.88 -14.98
N SER A 34 0.34 -7.28 -15.38
CA SER A 34 0.29 -6.29 -16.46
C SER A 34 1.09 -5.02 -16.16
N ASN A 35 1.22 -4.63 -14.88
CA ASN A 35 2.01 -3.47 -14.51
C ASN A 35 3.50 -3.77 -14.67
N ALA A 36 3.94 -4.98 -14.29
CA ALA A 36 5.29 -5.45 -14.52
C ALA A 36 5.61 -5.52 -16.03
N ALA A 37 4.69 -6.04 -16.84
CA ALA A 37 4.83 -6.04 -18.30
C ALA A 37 4.90 -4.62 -18.89
N ALA A 38 4.22 -3.65 -18.28
CA ALA A 38 4.29 -2.23 -18.63
C ALA A 38 5.54 -1.50 -18.06
N GLY A 39 6.40 -2.19 -17.30
CA GLY A 39 7.62 -1.62 -16.72
C GLY A 39 7.45 -0.92 -15.37
N ASP A 40 6.26 -0.98 -14.76
CA ASP A 40 5.99 -0.43 -13.42
C ASP A 40 5.51 -1.51 -12.42
N PRO A 41 6.36 -2.49 -12.08
CA PRO A 41 5.98 -3.57 -11.18
C PRO A 41 5.59 -3.05 -9.79
N SER A 42 4.59 -3.69 -9.17
CA SER A 42 4.22 -3.41 -7.78
C SER A 42 5.28 -3.89 -6.79
N LYS A 43 5.48 -3.12 -5.72
CA LYS A 43 6.58 -3.35 -4.75
C LYS A 43 6.19 -3.09 -3.31
N GLY A 44 6.89 -3.79 -2.42
CA GLY A 44 6.88 -3.58 -0.97
C GLY A 44 5.66 -4.15 -0.25
N LEU A 45 5.47 -3.74 1.00
CA LEU A 45 4.54 -4.37 1.93
C LEU A 45 3.07 -4.36 1.49
N LEU A 46 2.65 -3.35 0.74
CA LEU A 46 1.28 -3.25 0.23
C LEU A 46 1.21 -3.28 -1.30
N GLN A 47 2.29 -3.75 -1.95
CA GLN A 47 2.38 -3.96 -3.40
C GLN A 47 1.85 -2.76 -4.21
N VAL A 48 2.47 -1.60 -4.02
CA VAL A 48 2.09 -0.37 -4.75
C VAL A 48 2.99 -0.19 -5.97
N ILE A 49 2.43 0.13 -7.14
CA ILE A 49 3.18 0.49 -8.35
C ILE A 49 3.88 1.85 -8.19
N GLY A 50 4.93 2.09 -8.97
CA GLY A 50 5.77 3.29 -8.89
C GLY A 50 4.99 4.59 -9.09
N ASP A 51 4.11 4.67 -10.08
CA ASP A 51 3.34 5.89 -10.35
C ASP A 51 2.41 6.27 -9.19
N THR A 52 1.71 5.27 -8.64
CA THR A 52 0.87 5.45 -7.44
C THR A 52 1.72 5.85 -6.24
N TYR A 53 2.88 5.21 -6.04
CA TYR A 53 3.79 5.57 -4.95
C TYR A 53 4.22 7.03 -5.06
N GLN A 54 4.69 7.48 -6.23
CA GLN A 54 5.16 8.85 -6.41
C GLN A 54 4.05 9.88 -6.21
N THR A 55 2.83 9.57 -6.66
CA THR A 55 1.66 10.46 -6.53
C THR A 55 1.22 10.61 -5.07
N HIS A 56 1.29 9.53 -4.31
CA HIS A 56 0.83 9.48 -2.92
C HIS A 56 1.95 9.45 -1.89
N ALA A 57 3.20 9.68 -2.29
CA ALA A 57 4.35 9.64 -1.40
C ALA A 57 4.25 10.68 -0.29
N LYS A 58 4.83 10.34 0.87
CA LYS A 58 5.03 11.31 1.94
C LYS A 58 5.93 12.45 1.42
N PRO A 59 5.64 13.73 1.73
CA PRO A 59 6.51 14.84 1.36
C PRO A 59 7.97 14.56 1.76
N GLY A 60 8.89 14.74 0.80
CA GLY A 60 10.32 14.40 0.94
C GLY A 60 10.72 12.99 0.48
N PHE A 61 9.78 12.10 0.19
CA PHE A 61 10.04 10.69 -0.13
C PHE A 61 9.51 10.25 -1.51
N LYS A 62 9.28 11.18 -2.44
CA LYS A 62 8.73 10.87 -3.77
C LYS A 62 9.63 9.98 -4.64
N ASN A 63 10.94 9.97 -4.40
CA ASN A 63 11.87 9.16 -5.20
C ASN A 63 11.65 7.65 -4.97
N LEU A 64 11.61 6.85 -6.04
CA LEU A 64 11.38 5.40 -5.99
C LEU A 64 12.40 4.62 -5.15
N LYS A 65 13.59 5.17 -4.89
CA LYS A 65 14.56 4.55 -3.96
C LYS A 65 14.01 4.34 -2.55
N PHE A 66 12.95 5.07 -2.19
CA PHE A 66 12.26 4.94 -0.90
C PHE A 66 11.03 4.04 -0.98
N GLN A 67 10.63 3.54 -2.17
CA GLN A 67 9.38 2.79 -2.34
C GLN A 67 9.32 1.51 -1.51
N THR A 68 10.46 0.83 -1.31
CA THR A 68 10.55 -0.42 -0.54
C THR A 68 10.99 -0.21 0.90
N VAL A 69 11.15 1.04 1.35
CA VAL A 69 11.30 1.32 2.78
C VAL A 69 9.93 1.10 3.45
N PRO A 70 9.82 0.26 4.50
CA PRO A 70 8.54 -0.17 5.05
C PRO A 70 7.56 0.97 5.36
N TYR A 71 8.04 1.98 6.08
CA TYR A 71 7.23 3.11 6.51
C TYR A 71 6.67 3.92 5.33
N THR A 72 7.51 4.25 4.35
CA THR A 72 7.10 5.07 3.20
C THR A 72 6.21 4.28 2.24
N ASN A 73 6.44 2.97 2.06
CA ASN A 73 5.56 2.09 1.29
C ASN A 73 4.15 2.08 1.88
N ILE A 74 4.04 1.76 3.17
CA ILE A 74 2.76 1.74 3.88
C ILE A 74 2.12 3.13 3.83
N TRP A 75 2.89 4.20 4.08
CA TRP A 75 2.33 5.55 4.09
C TRP A 75 1.70 5.91 2.73
N ALA A 76 2.41 5.66 1.63
CA ALA A 76 1.91 5.95 0.29
C ALA A 76 0.68 5.08 -0.07
N ALA A 77 0.72 3.79 0.25
CA ALA A 77 -0.39 2.86 0.04
C ALA A 77 -1.66 3.29 0.78
N LEU A 78 -1.55 3.57 2.08
CA LEU A 78 -2.71 3.99 2.88
C LEU A 78 -3.23 5.36 2.45
N HIS A 79 -2.34 6.25 1.99
CA HIS A 79 -2.74 7.56 1.47
C HIS A 79 -3.50 7.43 0.15
N TYR A 80 -3.03 6.57 -0.75
CA TYR A 80 -3.75 6.19 -1.97
C TYR A 80 -5.13 5.62 -1.63
N VAL A 81 -5.20 4.61 -0.76
CA VAL A 81 -6.46 3.96 -0.40
C VAL A 81 -7.47 4.94 0.17
N LYS A 82 -7.03 5.78 1.11
CA LYS A 82 -7.88 6.80 1.72
C LYS A 82 -8.37 7.82 0.68
N LYS A 83 -7.52 8.23 -0.26
CA LYS A 83 -7.86 9.23 -1.27
C LYS A 83 -8.81 8.70 -2.34
N SER A 84 -8.63 7.44 -2.75
CA SER A 84 -9.38 6.82 -3.85
C SER A 84 -10.67 6.15 -3.39
N TYR A 85 -10.69 5.54 -2.20
CA TYR A 85 -11.81 4.71 -1.73
C TYR A 85 -12.38 5.16 -0.38
N GLY A 86 -11.80 6.16 0.27
CA GLY A 86 -12.27 6.67 1.56
C GLY A 86 -12.04 5.70 2.73
N MET A 87 -12.77 5.93 3.83
CA MET A 87 -12.62 5.14 5.06
C MET A 87 -13.27 3.76 4.98
N ASP A 88 -14.21 3.57 4.06
CA ASP A 88 -14.98 2.33 3.91
C ASP A 88 -14.09 1.16 3.46
N LYS A 89 -13.06 1.42 2.66
CA LYS A 89 -12.08 0.39 2.28
C LYS A 89 -11.31 -0.15 3.49
N PHE A 90 -10.97 0.70 4.46
CA PHE A 90 -10.34 0.22 5.70
C PHE A 90 -11.33 -0.61 6.54
N ALA A 91 -12.61 -0.26 6.52
CA ALA A 91 -13.64 -1.06 7.16
C ALA A 91 -13.80 -2.43 6.49
N SER A 92 -13.76 -2.51 5.15
CA SER A 92 -13.86 -3.77 4.42
C SER A 92 -12.67 -4.69 4.69
N TRP A 93 -11.45 -4.15 4.68
CA TRP A 93 -10.24 -4.89 5.07
C TRP A 93 -10.35 -5.43 6.49
N ASN A 94 -10.86 -4.62 7.42
CA ASN A 94 -11.01 -5.03 8.81
C ASN A 94 -12.13 -6.06 9.03
N ALA A 95 -13.10 -6.14 8.12
CA ALA A 95 -14.13 -7.17 8.11
C ALA A 95 -13.69 -8.46 7.38
N GLY A 96 -12.47 -8.52 6.85
CA GLY A 96 -11.99 -9.63 6.02
C GLY A 96 -12.66 -9.68 4.64
N SER A 97 -13.39 -8.64 4.25
CA SER A 97 -13.99 -8.50 2.92
C SER A 97 -12.93 -7.96 1.96
N ASN A 98 -12.05 -8.85 1.50
CA ASN A 98 -11.01 -8.53 0.53
C ASN A 98 -11.55 -8.60 -0.90
N SER A 99 -12.26 -7.56 -1.30
CA SER A 99 -12.31 -7.19 -2.72
C SER A 99 -10.93 -6.62 -3.05
N ALA A 100 -10.06 -7.45 -3.64
CA ALA A 100 -8.75 -7.03 -4.14
C ALA A 100 -8.89 -5.79 -5.04
N TYR A 101 -7.83 -4.99 -5.08
CA TYR A 101 -7.66 -3.72 -5.81
C TYR A 101 -8.60 -3.49 -7.01
#